data_AF-A0A2X3LWI7-F1
#
_entry.id   AF-A0A2X3LWI7-F1
#
_cell.length_a   1.000
_cell.length_b   1.000
_cell.length_c   1.000
_cell.angle_alpha   90.00
_cell.angle_beta   90.00
_cell.angle_gamma   90.00
#
_symmetry.space_group_name_H-M   'P 1'
#
loop_
_entity.id
_entity.type
_entity.pdbx_description
1 polymer ?
#
loop_
_entity_poly.entity_id
_entity_poly.type
_entity_poly.pdbx_seq_one_letter_code
_entity_poly.pdbx_strand_id
1 'polypeptide(L)'
;MQQAIKQAHPLKHVEATFESQHQFIDAVITLKPIIETQGTSFILLLHPVEQMRQLMTSQLGKVSHTFAHMPQDDPQTRRLIHFGRQARAVAFLSCFCGEEGVGKALLSQAIHNEASVLQVLISPSICELYGDAALAEEFIGGDRTDNENGRLSRLELAHGGTLFLEKIEYLAVELQSALLRLSSRGLSRDWMRGV
;
A
#
# COMPACT_ATOMS: atom_id res chain seq x y z
N MET A 1 -13.12 -11.92 -14.77
CA MET A 1 -14.48 -11.39 -15.02
C MET A 1 -15.38 -12.38 -15.78
N GLN A 2 -15.01 -12.85 -16.98
CA GLN A 2 -15.85 -13.79 -17.76
C GLN A 2 -16.20 -15.08 -17.00
N GLN A 3 -15.27 -15.63 -16.22
CA GLN A 3 -15.51 -16.82 -15.41
C GLN A 3 -16.48 -16.56 -14.25
N ALA A 4 -16.35 -15.42 -13.57
CA ALA A 4 -17.27 -14.98 -12.51
C ALA A 4 -18.70 -14.78 -13.05
N ILE A 5 -18.84 -14.21 -14.25
CA ILE A 5 -20.13 -14.06 -14.93
C ILE A 5 -20.74 -15.44 -15.27
N LYS A 6 -19.94 -16.35 -15.85
CA LYS A 6 -20.40 -17.71 -16.19
C LYS A 6 -20.85 -18.51 -14.97
N GLN A 7 -20.23 -18.28 -13.82
CA GLN A 7 -20.50 -19.01 -12.57
C GLN A 7 -21.45 -18.25 -11.64
N ALA A 8 -21.99 -17.10 -12.06
CA ALA A 8 -22.77 -16.19 -11.21
C ALA A 8 -22.09 -15.86 -9.86
N HIS A 9 -20.75 -15.83 -9.85
CA HIS A 9 -19.96 -15.60 -8.66
C HIS A 9 -19.73 -14.09 -8.47
N PRO A 10 -20.00 -13.53 -7.28
CA PRO A 10 -19.73 -12.13 -7.02
C PRO A 10 -18.22 -11.84 -7.02
N LEU A 11 -17.85 -10.65 -7.46
CA LEU A 11 -16.50 -10.10 -7.27
C LEU A 11 -16.62 -8.91 -6.33
N LYS A 12 -15.71 -8.80 -5.36
CA LYS A 12 -15.64 -7.64 -4.46
C LYS A 12 -14.26 -7.05 -4.58
N HIS A 13 -14.18 -5.75 -4.81
CA HIS A 13 -12.94 -4.97 -4.73
C HIS A 13 -11.76 -5.55 -5.53
N VAL A 14 -12.02 -6.03 -6.75
CA VAL A 14 -10.97 -6.60 -7.63
C VAL A 14 -10.43 -5.52 -8.53
N GLU A 15 -9.11 -5.34 -8.64
CA GLU A 15 -8.57 -4.43 -9.67
C GLU A 15 -8.73 -5.04 -11.05
N ALA A 16 -9.18 -4.19 -11.97
CA ALA A 16 -9.27 -4.52 -13.37
C ALA A 16 -8.79 -3.31 -14.18
N THR A 17 -8.02 -3.60 -15.23
CA THR A 17 -7.67 -2.62 -16.24
C THR A 17 -8.71 -2.71 -17.36
N PHE A 18 -9.38 -1.60 -17.63
CA PHE A 18 -10.35 -1.47 -18.71
C PHE A 18 -9.73 -0.73 -19.88
N GLU A 19 -9.99 -1.20 -21.09
CA GLU A 19 -9.68 -0.42 -22.28
C GLU A 19 -10.90 0.42 -22.65
N SER A 20 -10.73 1.74 -22.69
CA SER A 20 -11.74 2.70 -23.12
C SER A 20 -11.10 3.74 -24.03
N GLN A 21 -11.61 3.91 -25.25
CA GLN A 21 -11.11 4.89 -26.22
C GLN A 21 -9.58 4.86 -26.42
N HIS A 22 -8.99 3.65 -26.51
CA HIS A 22 -7.53 3.41 -26.60
C HIS A 22 -6.72 3.85 -25.36
N GLN A 23 -7.36 4.07 -24.21
CA GLN A 23 -6.72 4.29 -22.92
C GLN A 23 -7.00 3.12 -21.98
N PHE A 24 -5.98 2.71 -21.24
CA PHE A 24 -6.10 1.74 -20.16
C PHE A 24 -6.42 2.46 -18.85
N ILE A 25 -7.56 2.13 -18.25
CA ILE A 25 -8.05 2.71 -17.01
C ILE A 25 -7.99 1.62 -15.94
N ASP A 26 -7.15 1.81 -14.95
CA ASP A 26 -7.13 0.96 -13.76
C ASP A 26 -8.29 1.38 -12.83
N ALA A 27 -9.13 0.41 -12.46
CA ALA A 27 -10.22 0.62 -11.53
C ALA A 27 -10.39 -0.58 -10.60
N VAL A 28 -10.86 -0.32 -9.38
CA VAL A 28 -11.31 -1.38 -8.48
C VAL A 28 -12.78 -1.66 -8.77
N ILE A 29 -13.15 -2.91 -8.95
CA ILE A 29 -14.50 -3.31 -9.33
C ILE A 29 -15.18 -4.20 -8.31
N THR A 30 -16.49 -3.99 -8.16
CA THR A 30 -17.38 -4.92 -7.47
C THR A 30 -18.43 -5.39 -8.47
N LEU A 31 -18.51 -6.71 -8.69
CA LEU A 31 -19.53 -7.34 -9.52
C LEU A 31 -20.53 -8.06 -8.60
N LYS A 32 -21.78 -7.62 -8.59
CA LYS A 32 -22.86 -8.30 -7.84
C LYS A 32 -23.87 -8.91 -8.81
N PRO A 33 -24.11 -10.23 -8.77
CA PRO A 33 -25.22 -10.82 -9.51
C PRO A 33 -26.56 -10.36 -8.92
N ILE A 34 -27.52 -10.08 -9.78
CA ILE A 34 -28.93 -9.92 -9.45
C ILE A 34 -29.64 -11.12 -10.08
N ILE A 35 -30.34 -11.89 -9.25
CA ILE A 35 -31.11 -13.03 -9.69
C ILE A 35 -32.52 -12.53 -10.04
N GLU A 36 -32.88 -12.61 -11.32
CA GLU A 36 -34.19 -12.24 -11.83
C GLU A 36 -34.94 -13.49 -12.31
N THR A 37 -36.26 -13.38 -12.46
CA THR A 37 -37.13 -14.47 -12.92
C THR A 37 -36.82 -14.96 -14.35
N GLN A 38 -36.10 -14.17 -15.15
CA GLN A 38 -35.75 -14.48 -16.54
C GLN A 38 -34.25 -14.77 -16.74
N GLY A 39 -33.42 -14.71 -15.68
CA GLY A 39 -31.99 -14.93 -15.79
C GLY A 39 -31.18 -14.22 -14.69
N THR A 40 -29.86 -14.25 -14.82
CA THR A 40 -28.94 -13.55 -13.90
C THR A 40 -28.41 -12.30 -14.59
N SER A 41 -28.76 -11.12 -14.08
CA SER A 41 -28.16 -9.85 -14.45
C SER A 41 -27.02 -9.51 -13.48
N PHE A 42 -26.17 -8.53 -13.80
CA PHE A 42 -25.04 -8.15 -12.95
C PHE A 42 -24.96 -6.62 -12.80
N ILE A 43 -24.70 -6.15 -11.58
CA ILE A 43 -24.25 -4.78 -11.32
C ILE A 43 -22.72 -4.78 -11.28
N LEU A 44 -22.09 -3.96 -12.12
CA LEU A 44 -20.68 -3.63 -12.03
C LEU A 44 -20.53 -2.24 -11.42
N LEU A 45 -19.92 -2.16 -10.25
CA LEU A 45 -19.52 -0.90 -9.61
C LEU A 45 -18.06 -0.65 -9.93
N LEU A 46 -17.78 0.50 -10.54
CA LEU A 46 -16.42 1.01 -10.75
C LEU A 46 -16.10 1.96 -9.60
N HIS A 47 -15.09 1.61 -8.83
CA HIS A 47 -14.57 2.48 -7.78
C HIS A 47 -13.26 3.08 -8.28
N PRO A 48 -13.12 4.41 -8.32
CA PRO A 48 -11.85 5.03 -8.65
C PRO A 48 -10.83 4.63 -7.57
N VAL A 49 -9.70 4.09 -8.03
CA VAL A 49 -8.61 3.55 -7.18
C VAL A 49 -8.23 4.56 -6.12
N GLU A 50 -8.15 5.84 -6.50
CA GLU A 50 -7.78 6.95 -5.63
C GLU A 50 -8.73 7.23 -4.47
N GLN A 51 -10.05 7.02 -4.63
CA GLN A 51 -10.99 7.25 -3.54
C GLN A 51 -10.96 6.13 -2.51
N MET A 52 -10.77 4.88 -2.94
CA MET A 52 -10.67 3.75 -2.02
C MET A 52 -9.36 3.82 -1.23
N ARG A 53 -8.28 4.22 -1.91
CA ARG A 53 -6.98 4.51 -1.30
C ARG A 53 -7.07 5.68 -0.32
N GLN A 54 -7.76 6.75 -0.66
CA GLN A 54 -8.03 7.89 0.23
C GLN A 54 -8.89 7.52 1.44
N LEU A 55 -9.93 6.69 1.29
CA LEU A 55 -10.77 6.27 2.41
C LEU A 55 -10.00 5.36 3.38
N MET A 56 -9.17 4.44 2.89
CA MET A 56 -8.33 3.60 3.76
C MET A 56 -7.19 4.40 4.42
N THR A 57 -6.51 5.29 3.68
CA THR A 57 -5.52 6.21 4.26
C THR A 57 -6.14 7.21 5.26
N SER A 58 -7.37 7.65 5.05
CA SER A 58 -8.06 8.59 5.96
C SER A 58 -8.33 7.99 7.34
N GLN A 59 -8.50 6.67 7.44
CA GLN A 59 -8.60 5.95 8.71
C GLN A 59 -7.24 5.54 9.28
N LEU A 60 -6.20 5.47 8.46
CA LEU A 60 -4.84 5.04 8.86
C LEU A 60 -3.88 6.20 9.22
N GLY A 61 -4.28 7.45 9.03
CA GLY A 61 -3.60 8.61 9.60
C GLY A 61 -3.48 9.77 8.61
N LYS A 62 -4.01 10.94 8.98
CA LYS A 62 -3.69 12.19 8.27
C LYS A 62 -2.18 12.40 8.30
N VAL A 63 -1.53 12.28 7.15
CA VAL A 63 -0.11 12.58 6.97
C VAL A 63 0.07 14.09 6.97
N SER A 64 -0.01 14.73 8.13
CA SER A 64 0.07 16.20 8.25
C SER A 64 1.46 16.73 8.62
N HIS A 65 2.39 15.85 8.96
CA HIS A 65 3.70 16.26 9.46
C HIS A 65 4.68 16.58 8.31
N THR A 66 5.34 17.73 8.40
CA THR A 66 6.32 18.22 7.42
C THR A 66 7.57 18.70 8.15
N PHE A 67 8.69 18.91 7.44
CA PHE A 67 9.90 19.44 8.09
C PHE A 67 9.69 20.77 8.81
N ALA A 68 8.69 21.57 8.39
CA ALA A 68 8.34 22.83 9.06
C ALA A 68 7.86 22.65 10.50
N HIS A 69 7.35 21.46 10.85
CA HIS A 69 6.90 21.13 12.21
C HIS A 69 8.06 20.67 13.12
N MET A 70 9.25 20.40 12.56
CA MET A 70 10.41 19.95 13.34
C MET A 70 11.19 21.15 13.90
N PRO A 71 11.79 21.03 15.11
CA PRO A 71 12.62 22.09 15.70
C PRO A 71 13.72 22.56 14.75
N GLN A 72 13.68 23.83 14.35
CA GLN A 72 14.68 24.40 13.44
C GLN A 72 15.89 24.95 14.17
N ASP A 73 15.87 25.10 15.48
CA ASP A 73 16.96 25.75 16.23
C ASP A 73 18.03 24.77 16.73
N ASP A 74 17.73 23.47 16.70
CA ASP A 74 18.66 22.41 17.10
C ASP A 74 19.55 21.96 15.92
N PRO A 75 20.90 22.02 16.05
CA PRO A 75 21.82 21.61 15.00
C PRO A 75 21.67 20.14 14.56
N GLN A 76 21.29 19.23 15.47
CA GLN A 76 21.12 17.82 15.13
C GLN A 76 19.85 17.62 14.29
N THR A 77 18.76 18.30 14.65
CA THR A 77 17.50 18.30 13.91
C THR A 77 17.69 18.92 12.52
N ARG A 78 18.46 20.01 12.40
CA ARG A 78 18.83 20.57 11.08
C ARG A 78 19.55 19.56 10.20
N ARG A 79 20.46 18.76 10.76
CA ARG A 79 21.15 17.68 10.01
C ARG A 79 20.15 16.61 9.57
N LEU A 80 19.25 16.18 10.44
CA LEU A 80 18.19 15.21 10.08
C LEU A 80 17.31 15.73 8.95
N ILE A 81 16.86 16.99 9.02
CA ILE A 81 16.08 17.63 7.95
C ILE A 81 16.88 17.66 6.64
N HIS A 82 18.17 18.02 6.70
CA HIS A 82 19.03 18.05 5.53
C HIS A 82 19.17 16.67 4.88
N PHE A 83 19.43 15.62 5.65
CA PHE A 83 19.49 14.25 5.13
C PHE A 83 18.13 13.77 4.61
N GLY A 84 17.04 14.06 5.32
CA GLY A 84 15.69 13.72 4.88
C GLY A 84 15.32 14.35 3.54
N ARG A 85 15.71 15.62 3.31
CA ARG A 85 15.54 16.29 2.02
C ARG A 85 16.36 15.67 0.90
N GLN A 86 17.54 15.13 1.18
CA GLN A 86 18.32 14.39 0.18
C GLN A 86 17.68 13.04 -0.15
N ALA A 87 17.12 12.35 0.85
CA ALA A 87 16.42 11.08 0.66
C ALA A 87 15.20 11.19 -0.26
N ARG A 88 14.54 12.36 -0.32
CA ARG A 88 13.42 12.65 -1.25
C ARG A 88 13.75 12.36 -2.71
N ALA A 89 14.96 12.68 -3.15
CA ALA A 89 15.33 12.68 -4.57
C ALA A 89 15.57 11.26 -5.12
N VAL A 90 15.66 10.26 -4.24
CA VAL A 90 16.02 8.89 -4.60
C VAL A 90 14.90 7.99 -4.10
N ALA A 91 14.29 7.22 -4.99
CA ALA A 91 13.35 6.15 -4.63
C ALA A 91 14.10 4.99 -3.96
N PHE A 92 14.73 5.25 -2.81
CA PHE A 92 15.62 4.33 -2.13
C PHE A 92 15.12 4.00 -0.72
N LEU A 93 15.40 2.77 -0.31
CA LEU A 93 15.07 2.26 1.02
C LEU A 93 15.87 3.03 2.08
N SER A 94 15.16 3.74 2.96
CA SER A 94 15.77 4.51 4.04
C SER A 94 15.57 3.79 5.37
N CYS A 95 16.64 3.64 6.15
CA CYS A 95 16.60 3.07 7.49
C CYS A 95 16.82 4.17 8.53
N PHE A 96 15.96 4.22 9.55
CA PHE A 96 16.06 5.18 10.64
C PHE A 96 16.35 4.44 11.94
N CYS A 97 17.50 4.73 12.55
CA CYS A 97 17.90 4.18 13.84
C CYS A 97 17.78 5.25 14.93
N GLY A 98 17.33 4.85 16.11
CA GLY A 98 17.18 5.73 17.26
C GLY A 98 16.30 5.09 18.32
N GLU A 99 16.20 5.71 19.49
CA GLU A 99 15.38 5.21 20.59
C GLU A 99 13.88 5.24 20.26
N GLU A 100 13.08 4.50 21.02
CA GLU A 100 11.62 4.56 20.90
C GLU A 100 11.11 5.97 21.24
N GLY A 101 10.10 6.45 20.52
CA GLY A 101 9.50 7.77 20.79
C GLY A 101 10.26 9.00 20.27
N VAL A 102 11.46 8.87 19.68
CA VAL A 102 12.23 10.03 19.15
C VAL A 102 11.68 10.64 17.85
N GLY A 103 10.50 10.23 17.41
CA GLY A 103 9.84 10.81 16.23
C GLY A 103 10.26 10.26 14.87
N LYS A 104 10.79 9.02 14.80
CA LYS A 104 11.16 8.35 13.53
C LYS A 104 9.99 8.28 12.53
N ALA A 105 8.79 7.99 13.02
CA ALA A 105 7.57 8.01 12.20
C ALA A 105 7.25 9.40 11.64
N LEU A 106 7.40 10.45 12.46
CA LEU A 106 7.16 11.84 12.05
C LEU A 106 8.18 12.32 11.01
N LEU A 107 9.43 11.87 11.13
CA LEU A 107 10.47 12.11 10.14
C LEU A 107 10.15 11.44 8.80
N SER A 108 9.69 10.18 8.83
CA SER A 108 9.24 9.46 7.62
C SER A 108 8.08 10.17 6.92
N GLN A 109 7.08 10.63 7.69
CA GLN A 109 5.97 11.42 7.15
C GLN A 109 6.45 12.73 6.50
N ALA A 110 7.40 13.43 7.15
CA ALA A 110 7.96 14.66 6.60
C ALA A 110 8.72 14.44 5.29
N ILE A 111 9.48 13.34 5.18
CA ILE A 111 10.17 12.95 3.95
C ILE A 111 9.16 12.61 2.84
N HIS A 112 8.13 11.82 3.16
CA HIS A 112 7.07 11.46 2.23
C HIS A 112 6.35 12.69 1.68
N ASN A 113 5.92 13.61 2.56
CA ASN A 113 5.16 14.80 2.17
C ASN A 113 5.95 15.79 1.30
N GLU A 114 7.28 15.75 1.38
CA GLU A 114 8.15 16.55 0.52
C GLU A 114 8.34 15.91 -0.85
N ALA A 115 8.14 14.59 -0.99
CA ALA A 115 8.26 13.91 -2.27
C ALA A 115 7.05 14.17 -3.18
N SER A 116 7.22 15.08 -4.14
CA SER A 116 6.18 15.53 -5.07
C SER A 116 5.53 14.44 -5.95
N VAL A 117 6.08 13.22 -5.96
CA VAL A 117 5.66 12.12 -6.83
C VAL A 117 4.89 11.03 -6.08
N LEU A 118 4.92 11.05 -4.74
CA LEU A 118 4.36 9.97 -3.93
C LEU A 118 2.92 10.32 -3.57
N GLN A 119 2.00 9.42 -3.90
CA GLN A 119 0.57 9.68 -3.73
C GLN A 119 0.03 9.25 -2.37
N VAL A 120 0.69 8.27 -1.73
CA VAL A 120 0.19 7.62 -0.51
C VAL A 120 1.32 7.18 0.40
N LEU A 121 1.16 7.43 1.69
CA LEU A 121 1.96 6.80 2.73
C LEU A 121 1.11 5.75 3.43
N ILE A 122 1.61 4.52 3.48
CA ILE A 122 1.11 3.53 4.42
C ILE A 122 1.75 3.83 5.78
N SER A 123 0.87 4.15 6.73
CA SER A 123 1.18 4.56 8.10
C SER A 123 2.12 3.56 8.82
N PRO A 124 2.78 3.98 9.92
CA PRO A 124 3.59 3.08 10.72
C PRO A 124 2.84 1.81 11.08
N SER A 125 3.39 0.72 10.56
CA SER A 125 2.95 -0.62 10.86
C SER A 125 3.97 -1.21 11.82
N ILE A 126 3.54 -1.51 13.04
CA ILE A 126 4.41 -2.20 14.00
C ILE A 126 4.57 -3.64 13.51
N CYS A 127 5.80 -4.05 13.18
CA CYS A 127 6.06 -5.35 12.58
C CYS A 127 5.81 -6.53 13.53
N GLU A 128 5.67 -6.28 14.84
CA GLU A 128 5.24 -7.28 15.85
C GLU A 128 3.89 -7.92 15.48
N LEU A 129 3.00 -7.17 14.82
CA LEU A 129 1.73 -7.69 14.30
C LEU A 129 1.93 -8.71 13.17
N TYR A 130 3.11 -8.76 12.56
CA TYR A 130 3.46 -9.63 11.44
C TYR A 130 4.53 -10.65 11.83
N GLY A 131 4.64 -10.95 13.12
CA GLY A 131 5.51 -12.03 13.63
C GLY A 131 4.95 -13.43 13.36
N ASP A 132 3.66 -13.53 13.03
CA ASP A 132 3.00 -14.78 12.59
C ASP A 132 2.85 -14.78 11.06
N ALA A 133 3.30 -15.86 10.41
CA ALA A 133 3.16 -16.06 8.97
C ALA A 133 1.70 -16.03 8.49
N ALA A 134 0.72 -16.28 9.36
CA ALA A 134 -0.70 -16.16 9.05
C ALA A 134 -1.12 -14.74 8.62
N LEU A 135 -0.36 -13.72 9.02
CA LEU A 135 -0.61 -12.32 8.65
C LEU A 135 0.26 -11.86 7.47
N ALA A 136 1.03 -12.77 6.88
CA ALA A 136 1.87 -12.46 5.73
C ALA A 136 1.04 -12.12 4.49
N GLU A 137 -0.12 -12.76 4.29
CA GLU A 137 -1.03 -12.45 3.18
C GLU A 137 -1.64 -11.03 3.31
N GLU A 138 -1.91 -10.55 4.52
CA GLU A 138 -2.37 -9.16 4.73
C GLU A 138 -1.27 -8.14 4.37
N PHE A 139 0.00 -8.51 4.60
CA PHE A 139 1.14 -7.63 4.35
C PHE A 139 1.59 -7.65 2.88
N ILE A 140 1.80 -8.83 2.31
CA ILE A 140 2.32 -9.07 0.96
C ILE A 140 1.19 -9.07 -0.08
N GLY A 141 0.06 -9.68 0.25
CA GLY A 141 -0.94 -10.11 -0.72
C GLY A 141 -0.77 -11.59 -1.05
N GLY A 142 -1.90 -12.27 -1.28
CA GLY A 142 -1.95 -13.67 -1.73
C GLY A 142 -2.56 -13.79 -3.13
N ASP A 143 -2.66 -15.02 -3.66
CA ASP A 143 -3.30 -15.25 -4.95
C ASP A 143 -4.77 -14.81 -4.91
N ARG A 144 -5.20 -14.06 -5.93
CA ARG A 144 -6.46 -13.29 -5.91
C ARG A 144 -7.71 -14.17 -5.86
N THR A 145 -7.56 -15.49 -5.99
CA THR A 145 -8.64 -16.47 -5.97
C THR A 145 -9.16 -16.77 -4.57
N ASP A 146 -8.34 -16.63 -3.54
CA ASP A 146 -8.68 -17.11 -2.19
C ASP A 146 -9.16 -15.98 -1.26
N ASN A 147 -9.05 -14.73 -1.70
CA ASN A 147 -9.44 -13.56 -0.92
C ASN A 147 -10.90 -13.21 -1.19
N GLU A 148 -11.84 -13.91 -0.55
CA GLU A 148 -13.32 -13.77 -0.71
C GLU A 148 -13.85 -12.33 -0.51
N ASN A 149 -13.03 -11.43 0.04
CA ASN A 149 -13.39 -10.06 0.36
C ASN A 149 -12.68 -8.98 -0.48
N GLY A 150 -11.73 -9.34 -1.36
CA GLY A 150 -11.00 -8.39 -2.21
C GLY A 150 -10.26 -7.29 -1.45
N ARG A 151 -9.80 -7.57 -0.23
CA ARG A 151 -8.99 -6.62 0.52
C ARG A 151 -7.59 -6.58 -0.09
N LEU A 152 -7.14 -5.38 -0.47
CA LEU A 152 -5.77 -5.15 -0.90
C LEU A 152 -4.81 -5.31 0.28
N SER A 153 -3.62 -5.86 0.00
CA SER A 153 -2.54 -5.97 0.97
C SER A 153 -1.90 -4.62 1.28
N ARG A 154 -1.13 -4.53 2.36
CA ARG A 154 -0.39 -3.29 2.67
C ARG A 154 0.62 -2.92 1.59
N LEU A 155 1.28 -3.90 0.98
CA LEU A 155 2.22 -3.67 -0.11
C LEU A 155 1.52 -3.18 -1.38
N GLU A 156 0.36 -3.72 -1.72
CA GLU A 156 -0.47 -3.25 -2.83
C GLU A 156 -0.94 -1.82 -2.59
N LEU A 157 -1.43 -1.51 -1.38
CA LEU A 157 -1.86 -0.16 -1.01
C LEU A 157 -0.69 0.86 -1.04
N ALA A 158 0.54 0.41 -0.82
CA ALA A 158 1.75 1.24 -0.90
C ALA A 158 2.25 1.47 -2.34
N HIS A 159 1.68 0.82 -3.36
CA HIS A 159 2.17 0.89 -4.73
C HIS A 159 2.11 2.32 -5.31
N GLY A 160 3.23 2.87 -5.78
CA GLY A 160 3.31 4.29 -6.19
C GLY A 160 3.31 5.29 -5.02
N GLY A 161 3.56 4.80 -3.80
CA GLY A 161 3.62 5.55 -2.56
C GLY A 161 4.85 5.20 -1.72
N THR A 162 4.72 5.28 -0.39
CA THR A 162 5.75 4.92 0.60
C THR A 162 5.17 3.94 1.60
N LEU A 163 5.94 2.90 1.94
CA LEU A 163 5.65 1.99 3.03
C LEU A 163 6.60 2.28 4.19
N PHE A 164 6.06 2.60 5.37
CA PHE A 164 6.87 2.76 6.58
C PHE A 164 6.68 1.56 7.51
N LEU A 165 7.80 0.94 7.89
CA LEU A 165 7.85 -0.22 8.77
C LEU A 165 8.50 0.17 10.09
N GLU A 166 7.81 -0.11 11.19
CA GLU A 166 8.29 0.16 12.53
C GLU A 166 8.68 -1.15 13.21
N LYS A 167 9.83 -1.13 13.91
CA LYS A 167 10.44 -2.30 14.56
C LYS A 167 10.62 -3.50 13.61
N ILE A 168 11.29 -3.28 12.48
CA ILE A 168 11.49 -4.28 11.41
C ILE A 168 12.15 -5.58 11.90
N GLU A 169 12.87 -5.53 13.01
CA GLU A 169 13.49 -6.66 13.69
C GLU A 169 12.49 -7.73 14.17
N TYR A 170 11.21 -7.39 14.35
CA TYR A 170 10.16 -8.35 14.77
C TYR A 170 9.42 -9.00 13.60
N LEU A 171 9.79 -8.68 12.36
CA LEU A 171 9.13 -9.22 11.18
C LEU A 171 9.46 -10.72 11.04
N ALA A 172 8.47 -11.55 10.68
CA ALA A 172 8.71 -12.97 10.37
C ALA A 172 9.77 -13.16 9.26
N VAL A 173 10.54 -14.25 9.33
CA VAL A 173 11.68 -14.52 8.41
C VAL A 173 11.23 -14.59 6.94
N GLU A 174 10.05 -15.14 6.71
CA GLU A 174 9.39 -15.25 5.40
C GLU A 174 9.13 -13.86 4.81
N LEU A 175 8.62 -12.95 5.64
CA LEU A 175 8.35 -11.56 5.28
C LEU A 175 9.64 -10.76 5.07
N GLN A 176 10.68 -10.99 5.89
CA GLN A 176 12.01 -10.38 5.68
C GLN A 176 12.58 -10.78 4.32
N SER A 177 12.46 -12.06 3.97
CA SER A 177 12.90 -12.61 2.68
C SER A 177 12.11 -12.02 1.50
N ALA A 178 10.81 -11.78 1.69
CA ALA A 178 9.97 -11.13 0.70
C ALA A 178 10.36 -9.65 0.47
N LEU A 179 10.57 -8.90 1.56
CA LEU A 179 11.02 -7.50 1.49
C LEU A 179 12.38 -7.36 0.81
N LEU A 180 13.32 -8.28 1.04
CA LEU A 180 14.63 -8.28 0.38
C LEU A 180 14.51 -8.48 -1.15
N ARG A 181 13.57 -9.35 -1.57
CA ARG A 181 13.29 -9.55 -3.00
C ARG A 181 12.64 -8.33 -3.64
N LEU A 182 11.76 -7.64 -2.90
CA LEU A 182 11.12 -6.40 -3.34
C LEU A 182 12.12 -5.24 -3.47
N SER A 183 13.01 -5.05 -2.50
CA SER A 183 13.99 -3.95 -2.54
C SER A 183 15.03 -4.12 -3.65
N SER A 184 15.36 -5.36 -4.02
CA SER A 184 16.33 -5.65 -5.09
C SER A 184 15.75 -5.58 -6.50
N ARG A 185 14.43 -5.80 -6.67
CA ARG A 185 13.77 -5.85 -8.00
C ARG A 185 12.82 -4.68 -8.27
N GLY A 186 12.43 -3.93 -7.24
CA GLY A 186 11.31 -2.99 -7.29
C GLY A 186 9.95 -3.70 -7.29
N LEU A 187 8.88 -2.98 -6.93
CA LEU A 187 7.50 -3.47 -7.09
C LEU A 187 7.14 -3.50 -8.58
N SER A 188 7.28 -4.65 -9.24
CA SER A 188 6.72 -4.90 -10.58
C SER A 188 5.44 -5.72 -10.46
N ARG A 189 4.45 -5.43 -11.32
CA ARG A 189 3.16 -6.16 -11.39
C ARG A 189 3.32 -7.67 -11.56
N ASP A 190 4.43 -8.14 -12.13
CA ASP A 190 4.72 -9.58 -12.32
C ASP A 190 5.06 -10.32 -11.02
N TRP A 191 5.39 -9.60 -9.93
CA TRP A 191 5.79 -10.22 -8.66
C TRP A 191 4.60 -10.86 -7.92
N MET A 192 3.38 -10.34 -8.10
CA MET A 192 2.16 -10.84 -7.45
C MET A 192 1.64 -12.18 -8.01
N ARG A 193 2.27 -12.74 -9.05
CA ARG A 193 1.86 -14.00 -9.68
C ARG A 193 2.78 -15.19 -9.36
N GLY A 194 3.81 -15.00 -8.54
CA GLY A 194 4.89 -15.96 -8.37
C GLY A 194 5.28 -16.27 -6.92
N VAL A 195 4.43 -15.95 -5.96
CA VAL A 195 4.54 -16.44 -4.56
C VAL A 195 3.41 -17.42 -4.32
#